data_AF-A0A0A9WAK2-F1
#
_entry.id   AF-A0A0A9WAK2-F1
#
_cell.length_a   1.000
_cell.length_b   1.000
_cell.length_c   1.000
_cell.angle_alpha   90.00
_cell.angle_beta   90.00
_cell.angle_gamma   90.00
#
_symmetry.space_group_name_H-M   'P 1'
#
loop_
_entity.id
_entity.type
_entity.pdbx_description
1 polymer ?
#
loop_
_entity_poly.entity_id
_entity_poly.type
_entity_poly.pdbx_seq_one_letter_code
_entity_poly.pdbx_strand_id
1 'polypeptide(L)'
;DETIRRSKRSTSQEYYLELMVVADRKMAEYHGKELNTYVLNLMATASHIFTDASIGNMITVTVVGLVIAKEEDFTRRRGWAENKKRGYNLSSSSASEMLSNFCRWQNNTSLYPHDTALLITRENICSNPLHEKCETLGLAEVGRVCTKEFSCAIVKDNGLGTAFTIAHELGHVLNMPHDEDNRCEKYNVDKISHVMARVLDNNTSPWSWSECSRQILTEFLHAGSGNCLLNPPQEDILPGRHRQNYLLGEFYDSDKQCELVFGSGWMTCSFRKECRRMWCSSHVSNHHECRTGHMPWADGTPCSYHHNSGFHRLEPDGWCHKGDCVPPDKTLLTPVDGEWGHWREYGECSRTCGG
;
A
#
# COMPACT_ATOMS: atom_id res chain seq x y z
N ASP A 1 31.92 -6.85 37.79
CA ASP A 1 31.66 -5.54 37.18
C ASP A 1 31.14 -5.77 35.77
N GLU A 2 29.86 -6.10 35.64
CA GLU A 2 29.21 -6.23 34.33
C GLU A 2 28.84 -4.83 33.86
N THR A 3 29.57 -4.32 32.89
CA THR A 3 29.22 -3.09 32.20
C THR A 3 27.89 -3.27 31.48
N ILE A 4 26.79 -2.84 32.12
CA ILE A 4 25.50 -2.65 31.46
C ILE A 4 25.70 -1.57 30.41
N ARG A 5 25.94 -2.02 29.17
CA ARG A 5 26.16 -1.16 28.02
C ARG A 5 24.83 -0.48 27.70
N ARG A 6 24.69 0.78 28.11
CA ARG A 6 23.52 1.62 27.87
C ARG A 6 23.23 1.64 26.36
N SER A 7 22.10 1.07 25.94
CA SER A 7 21.64 1.14 24.55
C SER A 7 21.48 2.62 24.15
N LYS A 8 22.05 3.02 23.00
CA LYS A 8 21.90 4.37 22.46
C LYS A 8 20.42 4.60 22.19
N ARG A 9 19.82 5.55 22.91
CA ARG A 9 18.35 5.71 22.96
C ARG A 9 17.78 6.67 21.90
N SER A 10 18.58 7.19 20.99
CA SER A 10 18.10 8.03 19.88
C SER A 10 19.25 8.31 18.91
N THR A 11 19.39 7.47 17.90
CA THR A 11 19.95 7.88 16.61
C THR A 11 18.84 7.60 15.61
N SER A 12 18.56 8.55 14.71
CA SER A 12 17.72 8.29 13.54
C SER A 12 18.41 7.15 12.77
N GLN A 13 17.92 5.93 12.98
CA GLN A 13 18.37 4.74 12.30
C GLN A 13 17.46 4.59 11.09
N GLU A 14 18.06 4.57 9.91
CA GLU A 14 17.34 4.21 8.69
C GLU A 14 17.21 2.69 8.63
N TYR A 15 16.02 2.23 8.26
CA TYR A 15 15.69 0.84 8.01
C TYR A 15 15.36 0.68 6.52
N TYR A 16 15.89 -0.35 5.88
CA TYR A 16 15.63 -0.67 4.48
C TYR A 16 14.78 -1.93 4.42
N LEU A 17 13.67 -1.86 3.69
CA LEU A 17 12.82 -3.03 3.43
C LEU A 17 13.10 -3.50 2.00
N GLU A 18 13.85 -4.59 1.88
CA GLU A 18 14.19 -5.21 0.59
C GLU A 18 13.03 -6.10 0.10
N LEU A 19 12.34 -5.67 -0.97
CA LEU A 19 11.20 -6.42 -1.53
C LEU A 19 11.51 -7.14 -2.82
N MET A 20 11.20 -8.44 -2.84
CA MET A 20 10.98 -9.17 -4.07
C MET A 20 9.49 -9.07 -4.46
N VAL A 21 9.21 -8.46 -5.60
CA VAL A 21 7.84 -8.32 -6.11
C VAL A 21 7.57 -9.40 -7.15
N VAL A 22 6.41 -10.05 -7.05
CA VAL A 22 5.98 -11.12 -7.95
C VAL A 22 4.65 -10.72 -8.56
N ALA A 23 4.58 -10.70 -9.90
CA ALA A 23 3.34 -10.52 -10.64
C ALA A 23 2.93 -11.87 -11.24
N ASP A 24 1.69 -12.29 -11.00
CA ASP A 24 1.19 -13.57 -11.51
C ASP A 24 0.85 -13.54 -13.01
N ARG A 25 0.46 -14.69 -13.56
CA ARG A 25 0.03 -14.81 -14.96
C ARG A 25 -1.10 -13.85 -15.31
N LYS A 26 -2.09 -13.65 -14.43
CA LYS A 26 -3.23 -12.77 -14.71
C LYS A 26 -2.83 -11.30 -14.80
N MET A 27 -1.90 -10.87 -13.96
CA MET A 27 -1.27 -9.56 -14.08
C MET A 27 -0.60 -9.39 -15.44
N ALA A 28 0.19 -10.37 -15.87
CA ALA A 28 0.88 -10.33 -17.15
C ALA A 28 -0.07 -10.32 -18.35
N GLU A 29 -1.17 -11.09 -18.28
CA GLU A 29 -2.21 -11.11 -19.31
C GLU A 29 -2.95 -9.77 -19.42
N TYR A 30 -3.26 -9.15 -18.29
CA TYR A 30 -4.04 -7.91 -18.26
C TYR A 30 -3.21 -6.69 -18.71
N HIS A 31 -2.01 -6.51 -18.14
CA HIS A 31 -1.19 -5.31 -18.39
C HIS A 31 -0.28 -5.44 -19.62
N GLY A 32 -0.03 -6.66 -20.09
CA GLY A 32 0.78 -6.92 -21.29
C GLY A 32 2.17 -6.30 -21.19
N LYS A 33 2.51 -5.44 -22.16
CA LYS A 33 3.83 -4.79 -22.26
C LYS A 33 4.07 -3.76 -21.15
N GLU A 34 3.02 -3.19 -20.57
CA GLU A 34 3.10 -2.14 -19.55
C GLU A 34 3.24 -2.69 -18.13
N LEU A 35 3.25 -4.02 -17.95
CA LEU A 35 3.27 -4.66 -16.62
C LEU A 35 4.41 -4.12 -15.73
N ASN A 36 5.64 -4.09 -16.24
CA ASN A 36 6.79 -3.69 -15.43
C ASN A 36 6.65 -2.23 -14.98
N THR A 37 6.33 -1.34 -15.91
CA THR A 37 6.11 0.09 -15.62
C THR A 37 4.98 0.28 -14.60
N TYR A 38 3.87 -0.44 -14.79
CA TYR A 38 2.73 -0.40 -13.89
C TYR A 38 3.10 -0.84 -12.46
N VAL A 39 3.74 -2.00 -12.31
CA VAL A 39 4.13 -2.52 -10.99
C VAL A 39 5.14 -1.59 -10.31
N LEU A 40 6.14 -1.08 -11.03
CA LEU A 40 7.11 -0.14 -10.45
C LEU A 40 6.47 1.18 -10.03
N ASN A 41 5.45 1.66 -10.75
CA ASN A 41 4.66 2.83 -10.36
C ASN A 41 3.89 2.59 -9.05
N LEU A 42 3.24 1.43 -8.89
CA LEU A 42 2.58 1.06 -7.64
C LEU A 42 3.56 1.02 -6.47
N MET A 43 4.72 0.38 -6.68
CA MET A 43 5.76 0.26 -5.66
C MET A 43 6.39 1.60 -5.30
N ALA A 44 6.55 2.51 -6.26
CA ALA A 44 7.01 3.87 -5.99
C ALA A 44 6.02 4.64 -5.11
N THR A 45 4.72 4.57 -5.40
CA THR A 45 3.68 5.19 -4.56
C THR A 45 3.65 4.57 -3.17
N ALA A 46 3.70 3.23 -3.06
CA ALA A 46 3.78 2.55 -1.77
C ALA A 46 5.03 2.99 -0.98
N SER A 47 6.19 3.03 -1.63
CA SER A 47 7.43 3.53 -1.04
C SER A 47 7.30 4.97 -0.56
N HIS A 48 6.64 5.85 -1.32
CA HIS A 48 6.40 7.23 -0.91
C HIS A 48 5.52 7.34 0.35
N ILE A 49 4.52 6.48 0.52
CA ILE A 49 3.69 6.45 1.74
C ILE A 49 4.54 6.12 2.97
N PHE A 50 5.54 5.25 2.86
CA PHE A 50 6.49 4.95 3.93
C PHE A 50 7.45 6.11 4.25
N THR A 51 7.58 7.11 3.37
CA THR A 51 8.35 8.32 3.64
C THR A 51 7.57 9.39 4.41
N ASP A 52 6.25 9.22 4.61
CA ASP A 52 5.45 10.20 5.36
C ASP A 52 5.88 10.23 6.83
N ALA A 53 6.13 11.44 7.35
CA ALA A 53 6.65 11.64 8.71
C ALA A 53 5.71 11.11 9.81
N SER A 54 4.43 10.88 9.50
CA SER A 54 3.48 10.30 10.45
C SER A 54 3.89 8.89 10.89
N ILE A 55 4.66 8.13 10.10
CA ILE A 55 5.12 6.78 10.48
C ILE A 55 6.13 6.78 11.64
N GLY A 56 6.82 7.92 11.86
CA GLY A 56 7.74 8.17 12.96
C GLY A 56 9.08 7.42 12.91
N ASN A 57 9.31 6.57 11.92
CA ASN A 57 10.57 5.85 11.71
C ASN A 57 11.00 5.98 10.25
N MET A 58 12.30 6.10 9.99
CA MET A 58 12.80 6.23 8.62
C MET A 58 12.88 4.83 7.98
N ILE A 59 11.87 4.47 7.19
CA ILE A 59 11.79 3.19 6.47
C ILE A 59 11.85 3.45 4.97
N THR A 60 12.90 2.94 4.33
CA THR A 60 13.11 3.03 2.89
C THR A 60 12.72 1.71 2.24
N VAL A 61 11.58 1.71 1.57
CA VAL A 61 11.08 0.57 0.78
C VAL A 61 11.84 0.51 -0.55
N THR A 62 12.43 -0.65 -0.85
CA THR A 62 13.26 -0.90 -2.04
C THR A 62 12.75 -2.12 -2.79
N VAL A 63 12.90 -2.14 -4.11
CA VAL A 63 12.54 -3.32 -4.91
C VAL A 63 13.83 -3.94 -5.42
N VAL A 64 14.20 -5.09 -4.87
CA VAL A 64 15.42 -5.82 -5.27
C VAL A 64 15.20 -6.65 -6.53
N GLY A 65 13.95 -6.95 -6.90
CA GLY A 65 13.63 -7.70 -8.10
C GLY A 65 12.14 -7.79 -8.39
N LEU A 66 11.82 -7.92 -9.69
CA LEU A 66 10.48 -8.17 -10.20
C LEU A 66 10.45 -9.51 -10.93
N VAL A 67 9.64 -10.45 -10.44
CA VAL A 67 9.43 -11.77 -11.03
C VAL A 67 8.05 -11.84 -11.69
N ILE A 68 8.00 -12.32 -12.94
CA ILE A 68 6.73 -12.58 -13.64
C ILE A 68 6.46 -14.09 -13.60
N ALA A 69 5.59 -14.50 -12.68
CA ALA A 69 5.28 -15.90 -12.39
C ALA A 69 4.20 -16.43 -13.36
N LYS A 70 4.61 -16.78 -14.59
CA LYS A 70 3.68 -17.25 -15.64
C LYS A 70 3.19 -18.68 -15.45
N GLU A 71 4.06 -19.55 -14.93
CA GLU A 71 3.80 -21.00 -14.80
C GLU A 71 3.34 -21.39 -13.40
N GLU A 72 3.59 -20.53 -12.40
CA GLU A 72 3.18 -20.77 -11.03
C GLU A 72 1.71 -20.44 -10.83
N ASP A 73 1.03 -21.32 -10.12
CA ASP A 73 -0.38 -21.18 -9.79
C ASP A 73 -0.56 -21.22 -8.28
N PHE A 74 -0.52 -20.03 -7.67
CA PHE A 74 -0.68 -19.86 -6.23
C PHE A 74 -2.12 -20.12 -5.75
N THR A 75 -3.09 -20.24 -6.68
CA THR A 75 -4.50 -20.49 -6.36
C THR A 75 -4.79 -21.97 -6.06
N ARG A 76 -3.88 -22.89 -6.43
CA ARG A 76 -4.13 -24.34 -6.38
C ARG A 76 -4.30 -24.86 -4.96
N ARG A 77 -5.45 -25.51 -4.73
CA ARG A 77 -5.68 -26.36 -3.55
C ARG A 77 -5.17 -27.78 -3.77
N ARG A 78 -4.58 -28.37 -2.73
CA ARG A 78 -4.57 -29.84 -2.61
C ARG A 78 -6.02 -30.33 -2.56
N GLY A 79 -6.40 -31.27 -3.44
CA GLY A 79 -7.75 -31.86 -3.47
C GLY A 79 -8.82 -31.04 -4.22
N TRP A 80 -8.46 -29.97 -4.96
CA TRP A 80 -9.43 -29.18 -5.75
C TRP A 80 -10.29 -30.04 -6.70
N ALA A 81 -9.68 -31.07 -7.29
CA ALA A 81 -10.36 -32.03 -8.17
C ALA A 81 -11.48 -32.82 -7.46
N GLU A 82 -11.38 -33.05 -6.15
CA GLU A 82 -12.39 -33.75 -5.35
C GLU A 82 -13.54 -32.82 -4.94
N ASN A 83 -13.25 -31.55 -4.63
CA ASN A 83 -14.28 -30.56 -4.29
C ASN A 83 -15.11 -30.13 -5.52
N LYS A 84 -14.50 -30.08 -6.71
CA LYS A 84 -15.23 -29.85 -7.97
C LYS A 84 -16.24 -30.97 -8.26
N LYS A 85 -15.95 -32.21 -7.86
CA LYS A 85 -16.90 -33.35 -7.94
C LYS A 85 -18.08 -33.22 -6.97
N ARG A 86 -17.99 -32.38 -5.93
CA ARG A 86 -19.06 -32.12 -4.94
C ARG A 86 -19.98 -30.96 -5.34
N GLY A 87 -19.80 -30.37 -6.53
CA GLY A 87 -20.70 -29.34 -7.07
C GLY A 87 -20.48 -27.92 -6.53
N TYR A 88 -19.43 -27.67 -5.75
CA TYR A 88 -19.09 -26.31 -5.31
C TYR A 88 -18.45 -25.54 -6.47
N ASN A 89 -19.20 -24.60 -7.05
CA ASN A 89 -18.70 -23.69 -8.07
C ASN A 89 -17.95 -22.54 -7.41
N LEU A 90 -16.70 -22.79 -6.99
CA LEU A 90 -15.85 -21.78 -6.36
C LEU A 90 -15.18 -20.96 -7.46
N SER A 91 -15.73 -19.80 -7.78
CA SER A 91 -15.14 -18.85 -8.72
C SER A 91 -13.98 -18.05 -8.12
N SER A 92 -13.70 -18.18 -6.82
CA SER A 92 -12.71 -17.41 -6.08
C SER A 92 -11.74 -18.25 -5.25
N SER A 93 -10.53 -17.72 -5.06
CA SER A 93 -9.46 -18.35 -4.30
C SER A 93 -9.49 -17.90 -2.83
N SER A 94 -9.16 -18.82 -1.90
CA SER A 94 -8.97 -18.45 -0.50
C SER A 94 -7.71 -17.59 -0.37
N ALA A 95 -7.84 -16.38 0.18
CA ALA A 95 -6.70 -15.50 0.41
C ALA A 95 -5.63 -16.17 1.31
N SER A 96 -6.07 -16.87 2.36
CA SER A 96 -5.17 -17.56 3.29
C SER A 96 -4.40 -18.71 2.62
N GLU A 97 -5.05 -19.48 1.75
CA GLU A 97 -4.36 -20.58 1.04
C GLU A 97 -3.36 -20.02 0.01
N MET A 98 -3.74 -18.96 -0.71
CA MET A 98 -2.86 -18.31 -1.68
C MET A 98 -1.63 -17.72 -0.99
N LEU A 99 -1.82 -17.04 0.15
CA LEU A 99 -0.73 -16.53 0.97
C LEU A 99 0.20 -17.68 1.40
N SER A 100 -0.34 -18.74 2.01
CA SER A 100 0.45 -19.89 2.44
C SER A 100 1.27 -20.53 1.30
N ASN A 101 0.65 -20.69 0.12
CA ASN A 101 1.33 -21.22 -1.05
C ASN A 101 2.45 -20.28 -1.54
N PHE A 102 2.18 -18.97 -1.58
CA PHE A 102 3.16 -17.97 -1.98
C PHE A 102 4.34 -17.87 -1.01
N CYS A 103 4.08 -17.84 0.30
CA CYS A 103 5.11 -17.83 1.34
C CYS A 103 6.02 -19.07 1.26
N ARG A 104 5.43 -20.24 0.99
CA ARG A 104 6.22 -21.47 0.77
C ARG A 104 7.08 -21.38 -0.49
N TRP A 105 6.52 -20.85 -1.58
CA TRP A 105 7.24 -20.71 -2.84
C TRP A 105 8.42 -19.73 -2.72
N GLN A 106 8.20 -18.54 -2.15
CA GLN A 106 9.26 -17.56 -1.97
C GLN A 106 10.35 -18.07 -1.03
N ASN A 107 9.99 -18.81 0.03
CA ASN A 107 11.01 -19.33 0.95
C ASN A 107 11.97 -20.34 0.28
N ASN A 108 11.44 -21.09 -0.69
CA ASN A 108 12.19 -22.08 -1.47
C ASN A 108 12.92 -21.49 -2.69
N THR A 109 12.59 -20.25 -3.08
CA THR A 109 13.31 -19.59 -4.17
C THR A 109 14.61 -18.96 -3.65
N SER A 110 15.62 -18.93 -4.52
CA SER A 110 16.90 -18.23 -4.27
C SER A 110 17.04 -16.98 -5.14
N LEU A 111 15.93 -16.57 -5.79
CA LEU A 111 15.86 -15.35 -6.58
C LEU A 111 15.87 -14.13 -5.66
N TYR A 112 16.70 -13.14 -6.00
CA TYR A 112 16.79 -11.81 -5.37
C TYR A 112 16.80 -11.86 -3.83
N PRO A 113 17.94 -11.77 -3.15
CA PRO A 113 17.97 -11.65 -1.69
C PRO A 113 17.04 -10.53 -1.21
N HIS A 114 16.11 -10.85 -0.30
CA HIS A 114 15.06 -9.95 0.14
C HIS A 114 14.67 -10.22 1.59
N ASP A 115 14.08 -9.20 2.24
CA ASP A 115 13.49 -9.32 3.58
C ASP A 115 12.06 -9.86 3.50
N THR A 116 11.27 -9.36 2.54
CA THR A 116 9.87 -9.74 2.35
C THR A 116 9.52 -9.92 0.88
N ALA A 117 8.57 -10.80 0.59
CA ALA A 117 8.05 -11.02 -0.76
C ALA A 117 6.62 -10.49 -0.90
N LEU A 118 6.28 -9.91 -2.04
CA LEU A 118 4.95 -9.38 -2.35
C LEU A 118 4.41 -10.00 -3.63
N LEU A 119 3.26 -10.70 -3.56
CA LEU A 119 2.53 -11.15 -4.74
C LEU A 119 1.46 -10.12 -5.11
N ILE A 120 1.47 -9.66 -6.35
CA ILE A 120 0.39 -8.87 -6.95
C ILE A 120 -0.35 -9.78 -7.94
N THR A 121 -1.66 -9.93 -7.76
CA THR A 121 -2.52 -10.81 -8.56
C THR A 121 -3.76 -10.09 -9.05
N ARG A 122 -4.27 -10.49 -10.22
CA ARG A 122 -5.61 -10.09 -10.72
C ARG A 122 -6.69 -11.14 -10.39
N GLU A 123 -6.34 -12.21 -9.70
CA GLU A 123 -7.31 -13.20 -9.21
C GLU A 123 -8.15 -12.62 -8.06
N ASN A 124 -9.39 -13.08 -7.94
CA ASN A 124 -10.22 -12.73 -6.78
C ASN A 124 -9.76 -13.54 -5.57
N ILE A 125 -9.19 -12.85 -4.58
CA ILE A 125 -8.85 -13.41 -3.26
C ILE A 125 -9.97 -13.09 -2.27
N CYS A 126 -10.46 -14.08 -1.53
CA CYS A 126 -11.50 -13.87 -0.53
C CYS A 126 -11.12 -14.50 0.81
N SER A 127 -11.48 -13.84 1.91
CA SER A 127 -11.35 -14.40 3.26
C SER A 127 -12.24 -15.64 3.46
N ASN A 128 -13.44 -15.64 2.86
CA ASN A 128 -14.30 -16.81 2.79
C ASN A 128 -14.76 -17.06 1.34
N PRO A 129 -14.25 -18.11 0.67
CA PRO A 129 -14.59 -18.41 -0.73
C PRO A 129 -16.04 -18.93 -0.90
N LEU A 130 -16.77 -19.18 0.19
CA LEU A 130 -18.19 -19.56 0.18
C LEU A 130 -19.14 -18.35 0.26
N HIS A 131 -18.63 -17.15 0.55
CA HIS A 131 -19.44 -15.94 0.55
C HIS A 131 -19.48 -15.33 -0.84
N GLU A 132 -20.65 -14.84 -1.23
CA GLU A 132 -20.89 -14.20 -2.53
C GLU A 132 -20.13 -12.86 -2.67
N LYS A 133 -19.85 -12.17 -1.55
CA LYS A 133 -19.08 -10.92 -1.51
C LYS A 133 -17.61 -11.19 -1.20
N CYS A 134 -16.76 -10.95 -2.19
CA CYS A 134 -15.31 -11.09 -2.14
C CYS A 134 -14.66 -9.70 -2.13
N GLU A 135 -14.58 -9.08 -0.95
CA GLU A 135 -14.09 -7.70 -0.77
C GLU A 135 -12.62 -7.63 -0.31
N THR A 136 -11.96 -8.77 -0.12
CA THR A 136 -10.56 -8.82 0.32
C THR A 136 -9.63 -8.29 -0.78
N LEU A 137 -8.84 -7.27 -0.46
CA LEU A 137 -7.86 -6.67 -1.37
C LEU A 137 -6.43 -7.11 -1.07
N GLY A 138 -6.14 -7.59 0.14
CA GLY A 138 -4.82 -8.07 0.52
C GLY A 138 -4.86 -8.98 1.74
N LEU A 139 -3.74 -9.66 1.99
CA LEU A 139 -3.49 -10.41 3.21
C LEU A 139 -1.97 -10.56 3.43
N ALA A 140 -1.53 -10.37 4.67
CA ALA A 140 -0.15 -10.56 5.09
C ALA A 140 -0.05 -11.27 6.46
N GLU A 141 1.12 -11.84 6.71
CA GLU A 141 1.49 -12.34 8.04
C GLU A 141 1.96 -11.18 8.94
N VAL A 142 1.38 -11.06 10.13
CA VAL A 142 1.64 -9.90 10.99
C VAL A 142 2.97 -10.05 11.75
N GLY A 143 3.85 -9.06 11.63
CA GLY A 143 5.09 -8.96 12.40
C GLY A 143 6.14 -10.02 12.07
N ARG A 144 6.13 -10.52 10.83
CA ARG A 144 7.00 -11.61 10.37
C ARG A 144 8.14 -11.17 9.44
N VAL A 145 8.41 -9.87 9.35
CA VAL A 145 9.39 -9.31 8.39
C VAL A 145 10.77 -10.00 8.39
N CYS A 146 11.33 -10.33 9.56
CA CYS A 146 12.62 -11.01 9.66
C CYS A 146 12.51 -12.54 9.82
N THR A 147 11.34 -13.12 9.54
CA THR A 147 11.12 -14.57 9.55
C THR A 147 10.89 -15.06 8.13
N LYS A 148 11.97 -15.45 7.43
CA LYS A 148 11.96 -15.76 5.99
C LYS A 148 10.76 -16.61 5.53
N GLU A 149 10.38 -17.65 6.26
CA GLU A 149 9.26 -18.53 5.89
C GLU A 149 7.90 -17.81 5.81
N PHE A 150 7.70 -16.76 6.61
CA PHE A 150 6.42 -16.06 6.77
C PHE A 150 6.49 -14.59 6.35
N SER A 151 7.63 -14.10 5.87
CA SER A 151 7.79 -12.71 5.43
C SER A 151 7.25 -12.53 4.01
N CYS A 152 5.93 -12.39 3.92
CA CYS A 152 5.20 -12.41 2.66
C CYS A 152 3.84 -11.68 2.78
N ALA A 153 3.42 -11.09 1.67
CA ALA A 153 2.09 -10.51 1.51
C ALA A 153 1.52 -10.83 0.12
N ILE A 154 0.20 -10.88 0.02
CA ILE A 154 -0.52 -10.96 -1.26
C ILE A 154 -1.46 -9.76 -1.39
N VAL A 155 -1.55 -9.21 -2.60
CA VAL A 155 -2.41 -8.08 -2.92
C VAL A 155 -3.14 -8.34 -4.24
N LYS A 156 -4.44 -8.08 -4.25
CA LYS A 156 -5.27 -8.05 -5.45
C LYS A 156 -5.16 -6.68 -6.11
N ASP A 157 -4.77 -6.69 -7.38
CA ASP A 157 -4.74 -5.52 -8.23
C ASP A 157 -6.16 -5.02 -8.53
N ASN A 158 -6.37 -3.74 -8.25
CA ASN A 158 -7.60 -3.00 -8.44
C ASN A 158 -7.30 -1.60 -9.03
N GLY A 159 -6.23 -1.46 -9.81
CA GLY A 159 -5.78 -0.20 -10.41
C GLY A 159 -4.75 0.53 -9.55
N LEU A 160 -4.58 1.83 -9.76
CA LEU A 160 -3.54 2.59 -9.05
C LEU A 160 -3.71 2.61 -7.52
N GLY A 161 -4.94 2.43 -7.04
CA GLY A 161 -5.23 2.28 -5.61
C GLY A 161 -4.59 1.06 -4.94
N THR A 162 -4.11 0.09 -5.73
CA THR A 162 -3.35 -1.06 -5.24
C THR A 162 -2.10 -0.65 -4.47
N ALA A 163 -1.51 0.51 -4.78
CA ALA A 163 -0.37 1.04 -4.01
C ALA A 163 -0.70 1.25 -2.52
N PHE A 164 -1.92 1.69 -2.21
CA PHE A 164 -2.37 1.86 -0.82
C PHE A 164 -2.57 0.51 -0.13
N THR A 165 -3.11 -0.49 -0.84
CA THR A 165 -3.22 -1.86 -0.32
C THR A 165 -1.84 -2.46 -0.08
N ILE A 166 -0.86 -2.23 -0.97
CA ILE A 166 0.52 -2.65 -0.74
C ILE A 166 1.08 -2.02 0.53
N ALA A 167 0.92 -0.71 0.72
CA ALA A 167 1.39 -0.04 1.93
C ALA A 167 0.74 -0.62 3.21
N HIS A 168 -0.57 -0.87 3.18
CA HIS A 168 -1.31 -1.52 4.26
C HIS A 168 -0.77 -2.91 4.61
N GLU A 169 -0.61 -3.79 3.61
CA GLU A 169 -0.13 -5.15 3.87
C GLU A 169 1.33 -5.17 4.34
N LEU A 170 2.19 -4.26 3.85
CA LEU A 170 3.54 -4.11 4.37
C LEU A 170 3.56 -3.55 5.79
N GLY A 171 2.58 -2.72 6.17
CA GLY A 171 2.34 -2.33 7.56
C GLY A 171 2.09 -3.53 8.47
N HIS A 172 1.24 -4.48 8.04
CA HIS A 172 1.03 -5.75 8.76
C HIS A 172 2.32 -6.56 8.88
N VAL A 173 3.10 -6.71 7.80
CA VAL A 173 4.42 -7.38 7.83
C VAL A 173 5.34 -6.78 8.90
N LEU A 174 5.26 -5.45 9.08
CA LEU A 174 5.97 -4.66 10.10
C LEU A 174 5.24 -4.56 11.45
N ASN A 175 4.32 -5.50 11.72
CA ASN A 175 3.59 -5.71 12.98
C ASN A 175 2.48 -4.68 13.30
N MET A 176 2.16 -3.77 12.39
CA MET A 176 1.08 -2.80 12.62
C MET A 176 -0.28 -3.51 12.58
N PRO A 177 -1.11 -3.44 13.65
CA PRO A 177 -2.51 -3.83 13.55
C PRO A 177 -3.32 -2.88 12.69
N HIS A 178 -4.56 -3.27 12.44
CA HIS A 178 -5.57 -2.30 12.07
C HIS A 178 -5.77 -1.22 13.14
N ASP A 179 -6.09 -0.01 12.72
CA ASP A 179 -6.35 1.12 13.64
C ASP A 179 -7.53 0.85 14.58
N GLU A 180 -8.48 0.02 14.17
CA GLU A 180 -9.63 -0.35 14.99
C GLU A 180 -9.38 -1.60 15.86
N ASP A 181 -8.14 -2.08 15.97
CA ASP A 181 -7.75 -3.16 16.90
C ASP A 181 -7.74 -2.65 18.36
N ASN A 182 -8.02 -3.54 19.32
CA ASN A 182 -8.03 -3.18 20.75
C ASN A 182 -6.68 -2.61 21.23
N ARG A 183 -5.57 -3.00 20.61
CA ARG A 183 -4.23 -2.43 20.90
C ARG A 183 -4.14 -0.94 20.56
N CYS A 184 -4.98 -0.45 19.65
CA CYS A 184 -5.02 0.92 19.17
C CYS A 184 -6.05 1.81 19.86
N GLU A 185 -6.93 1.26 20.71
CA GLU A 185 -8.05 1.99 21.32
C GLU A 185 -7.61 3.30 22.01
N LYS A 186 -6.45 3.29 22.69
CA LYS A 186 -5.88 4.47 23.37
C LYS A 186 -5.39 5.59 22.43
N TYR A 187 -5.21 5.30 21.14
CA TYR A 187 -4.71 6.23 20.13
C TYR A 187 -5.81 6.75 19.20
N ASN A 188 -7.00 6.16 19.24
CA ASN A 188 -8.13 6.50 18.39
C ASN A 188 -8.85 7.77 18.89
N VAL A 189 -8.14 8.88 18.86
CA VAL A 189 -8.66 10.21 19.26
C VAL A 189 -9.36 10.89 18.08
N ASP A 190 -8.90 10.63 16.86
CA ASP A 190 -9.41 11.23 15.63
C ASP A 190 -10.38 10.30 14.88
N LYS A 191 -11.36 10.89 14.19
CA LYS A 191 -12.31 10.18 13.30
C LYS A 191 -11.78 9.99 11.87
N ILE A 192 -10.49 10.23 11.65
CA ILE A 192 -9.84 10.09 10.35
C ILE A 192 -9.21 8.69 10.31
N SER A 193 -9.55 7.94 9.28
CA SER A 193 -8.98 6.62 9.03
C SER A 193 -7.62 6.78 8.34
N HIS A 194 -6.64 5.95 8.68
CA HIS A 194 -5.28 6.03 8.14
C HIS A 194 -4.96 4.81 7.26
N VAL A 195 -3.71 4.66 6.83
CA VAL A 195 -3.25 3.53 6.00
C VAL A 195 -3.70 2.17 6.57
N MET A 196 -3.71 2.01 7.89
CA MET A 196 -4.08 0.74 8.56
C MET A 196 -5.57 0.61 8.89
N ALA A 197 -6.45 1.47 8.37
CA ALA A 197 -7.89 1.30 8.54
C ALA A 197 -8.40 0.03 7.84
N ARG A 198 -9.36 -0.67 8.48
CA ARG A 198 -9.95 -1.91 7.91
C ARG A 198 -10.76 -1.68 6.64
N VAL A 199 -11.35 -0.50 6.52
CA VAL A 199 -12.26 -0.14 5.42
C VAL A 199 -11.85 1.22 4.88
N LEU A 200 -11.76 1.31 3.56
CA LEU A 200 -11.54 2.57 2.87
C LEU A 200 -12.87 3.28 2.69
N ASP A 201 -13.00 4.45 3.32
CA ASP A 201 -14.20 5.27 3.25
C ASP A 201 -13.89 6.75 2.93
N ASN A 202 -14.88 7.63 3.11
CA ASN A 202 -14.73 9.07 2.82
C ASN A 202 -13.73 9.81 3.72
N ASN A 203 -13.50 9.27 4.91
CA ASN A 203 -12.69 9.88 5.95
C ASN A 203 -11.31 9.23 6.04
N THR A 204 -10.96 8.39 5.06
CA THR A 204 -9.67 7.73 5.01
C THR A 204 -8.64 8.60 4.33
N SER A 205 -7.51 8.83 5.00
CA SER A 205 -6.28 9.42 4.48
C SER A 205 -5.27 8.29 4.23
N PRO A 206 -5.26 7.69 3.03
CA PRO A 206 -4.38 6.57 2.71
C PRO A 206 -2.92 6.98 2.46
N TRP A 207 -2.56 8.24 2.72
CA TRP A 207 -1.20 8.77 2.61
C TRP A 207 -0.50 8.95 3.97
N SER A 208 -1.22 8.75 5.09
CA SER A 208 -0.67 8.95 6.43
C SER A 208 -1.01 7.78 7.36
N TRP A 209 -0.09 7.54 8.27
CA TRP A 209 -0.14 6.54 9.34
C TRP A 209 -0.71 7.13 10.63
N SER A 210 -1.46 6.33 11.38
CA SER A 210 -2.00 6.71 12.68
C SER A 210 -0.90 6.76 13.76
N GLU A 211 -1.20 7.42 14.88
CA GLU A 211 -0.33 7.38 16.05
C GLU A 211 -0.17 5.95 16.61
N CYS A 212 -1.20 5.09 16.46
CA CYS A 212 -1.08 3.67 16.83
C CYS A 212 -0.05 2.96 15.95
N SER A 213 -0.15 3.11 14.63
CA SER A 213 0.77 2.50 13.66
C SER A 213 2.21 2.90 13.95
N ARG A 214 2.44 4.21 14.16
CA ARG A 214 3.74 4.76 14.58
C ARG A 214 4.27 4.08 15.85
N GLN A 215 3.47 4.04 16.90
CA GLN A 215 3.93 3.54 18.19
C GLN A 215 4.25 2.04 18.14
N ILE A 216 3.37 1.24 17.54
CA ILE A 216 3.55 -0.21 17.44
C ILE A 216 4.79 -0.54 16.61
N LEU A 217 5.00 0.15 15.48
CA LEU A 217 6.21 -0.01 14.68
C LEU A 217 7.47 0.36 15.47
N THR A 218 7.43 1.51 16.17
CA THR A 218 8.57 1.98 16.98
C THR A 218 8.96 0.95 18.04
N GLU A 219 7.98 0.38 18.74
CA GLU A 219 8.21 -0.68 19.73
C GLU A 219 8.75 -1.96 19.10
N PHE A 220 8.22 -2.35 17.93
CA PHE A 220 8.67 -3.52 17.18
C PHE A 220 10.14 -3.39 16.74
N LEU A 221 10.54 -2.23 16.21
CA LEU A 221 11.91 -1.95 15.79
C LEU A 221 12.86 -1.86 17.00
N HIS A 222 12.45 -1.19 18.08
CA HIS A 222 13.24 -1.08 19.31
C HIS A 222 13.45 -2.43 20.02
N ALA A 223 12.52 -3.37 19.87
CA ALA A 223 12.66 -4.73 20.38
C ALA A 223 13.69 -5.57 19.58
N GLY A 224 14.19 -5.06 18.44
CA GLY A 224 15.12 -5.76 17.55
C GLY A 224 14.43 -6.73 16.58
N SER A 225 13.10 -6.72 16.51
CA SER A 225 12.34 -7.61 15.62
C SER A 225 12.49 -7.25 14.13
N GLY A 226 13.02 -6.05 13.83
CA GLY A 226 13.33 -5.56 12.48
C GLY A 226 14.82 -5.54 12.14
N ASN A 227 15.67 -6.32 12.83
CA ASN A 227 17.13 -6.24 12.64
C ASN A 227 17.64 -6.65 11.25
N CYS A 228 16.86 -7.43 10.48
CA CYS A 228 17.17 -7.72 9.07
C CYS A 228 17.12 -6.46 8.19
N LEU A 229 16.35 -5.44 8.59
CA LEU A 229 16.17 -4.21 7.83
C LEU A 229 17.32 -3.21 8.00
N LEU A 230 18.41 -3.57 8.69
CA LEU A 230 19.51 -2.65 9.00
C LEU A 230 20.56 -2.58 7.88
N ASN A 231 20.56 -3.54 6.95
CA ASN A 231 21.48 -3.49 5.82
C ASN A 231 20.89 -2.65 4.68
N PRO A 232 21.69 -1.74 4.08
CA PRO A 232 21.27 -1.06 2.86
C PRO A 232 21.13 -2.07 1.71
N PRO A 233 20.22 -1.82 0.75
CA PRO A 233 20.01 -2.70 -0.38
C PRO A 233 21.23 -2.73 -1.29
N GLN A 234 21.54 -3.90 -1.85
CA GLN A 234 22.58 -4.01 -2.89
C GLN A 234 22.09 -3.53 -4.25
N GLU A 235 20.81 -3.76 -4.54
CA GLU A 235 20.15 -3.35 -5.77
C GLU A 235 18.80 -2.72 -5.45
N ASP A 236 18.39 -1.77 -6.27
CA ASP A 236 17.06 -1.19 -6.20
C ASP A 236 16.61 -0.81 -7.59
N ILE A 237 15.67 -1.58 -8.13
CA ILE A 237 15.12 -1.36 -9.47
C ILE A 237 14.03 -0.28 -9.47
N LEU A 238 13.64 0.27 -8.30
CA LEU A 238 12.81 1.48 -8.26
C LEU A 238 13.63 2.64 -8.83
N PRO A 239 13.23 3.22 -9.96
CA PRO A 239 14.07 4.23 -10.57
C PRO A 239 14.04 5.51 -9.72
N GLY A 240 15.19 6.13 -9.45
CA GLY A 240 15.28 7.30 -8.56
C GLY A 240 14.38 8.47 -8.94
N ARG A 241 14.05 8.61 -10.23
CA ARG A 241 13.05 9.57 -10.75
C ARG A 241 11.62 9.31 -10.25
N HIS A 242 11.27 8.10 -9.83
CA HIS A 242 9.97 7.79 -9.23
C HIS A 242 9.91 8.16 -7.75
N ARG A 243 11.06 8.44 -7.11
CA ARG A 243 11.14 8.94 -5.74
C ARG A 243 11.06 10.45 -5.63
N GLN A 244 11.11 11.20 -6.75
CA GLN A 244 11.03 12.66 -6.75
C GLN A 244 10.06 13.17 -7.82
N ASN A 245 9.01 13.89 -7.40
CA ASN A 245 8.10 14.66 -8.26
C ASN A 245 7.35 13.84 -9.33
N TYR A 246 7.15 12.54 -9.10
CA TYR A 246 6.45 11.65 -10.04
C TYR A 246 4.98 11.50 -9.68
N LEU A 247 4.11 12.21 -10.41
CA LEU A 247 2.67 12.21 -10.17
C LEU A 247 1.98 11.26 -11.16
N LEU A 248 1.43 10.15 -10.67
CA LEU A 248 0.85 9.11 -11.53
C LEU A 248 -0.29 9.62 -12.41
N GLY A 249 -1.07 10.60 -11.94
CA GLY A 249 -2.17 11.20 -12.68
C GLY A 249 -1.74 12.02 -13.91
N GLU A 250 -0.45 12.34 -14.05
CA GLU A 250 0.10 12.93 -15.29
C GLU A 250 0.27 11.89 -16.42
N PHE A 251 0.37 10.61 -16.08
CA PHE A 251 0.62 9.50 -17.02
C PHE A 251 -0.59 8.59 -17.21
N TYR A 252 -1.43 8.48 -16.18
CA TYR A 252 -2.69 7.77 -16.20
C TYR A 252 -3.80 8.80 -16.07
N ASP A 253 -4.36 9.22 -17.20
CA ASP A 253 -5.53 10.11 -17.17
C ASP A 253 -6.72 9.44 -16.45
N SER A 254 -7.76 10.22 -16.21
CA SER A 254 -8.90 9.79 -15.42
C SER A 254 -9.66 8.61 -16.06
N ASP A 255 -9.70 8.53 -17.39
CA ASP A 255 -10.33 7.42 -18.08
C ASP A 255 -9.48 6.16 -17.97
N LYS A 256 -8.16 6.29 -18.08
CA LYS A 256 -7.24 5.18 -17.90
C LYS A 256 -7.29 4.62 -16.49
N GLN A 257 -7.40 5.47 -15.48
CA GLN A 257 -7.62 5.04 -14.09
C GLN A 257 -8.92 4.26 -13.95
N CYS A 258 -10.01 4.69 -14.58
CA CYS A 258 -11.26 3.92 -14.61
C CYS A 258 -11.11 2.56 -15.30
N GLU A 259 -10.43 2.50 -16.44
CA GLU A 259 -10.17 1.24 -17.15
C GLU A 259 -9.38 0.25 -16.28
N LEU A 260 -8.36 0.73 -15.56
CA LEU A 260 -7.51 -0.10 -14.72
C LEU A 260 -8.30 -0.83 -13.62
N VAL A 261 -9.35 -0.19 -13.10
CA VAL A 261 -10.21 -0.73 -12.04
C VAL A 261 -11.34 -1.60 -12.60
N PHE A 262 -12.07 -1.10 -13.60
CA PHE A 262 -13.32 -1.71 -14.06
C PHE A 262 -13.23 -2.45 -15.40
N GLY A 263 -12.11 -2.32 -16.11
CA GLY A 263 -11.87 -2.91 -17.43
C GLY A 263 -12.07 -1.93 -18.59
N SER A 264 -11.74 -2.39 -19.79
CA SER A 264 -11.82 -1.58 -21.01
C SER A 264 -13.24 -1.05 -21.27
N GLY A 265 -13.36 0.20 -21.73
CA GLY A 265 -14.65 0.86 -21.99
C GLY A 265 -15.31 1.50 -20.76
N TRP A 266 -14.61 1.58 -19.64
CA TRP A 266 -14.98 2.43 -18.51
C TRP A 266 -14.24 3.75 -18.57
N MET A 267 -14.92 4.83 -18.21
CA MET A 267 -14.38 6.18 -18.26
C MET A 267 -14.91 7.03 -17.11
N THR A 268 -14.37 8.24 -16.97
CA THR A 268 -14.70 9.18 -15.90
C THR A 268 -16.17 9.57 -15.90
N CYS A 269 -16.80 9.64 -14.72
CA CYS A 269 -18.16 10.15 -14.54
C CYS A 269 -18.16 11.69 -14.59
N SER A 270 -18.79 12.29 -15.61
CA SER A 270 -18.70 13.72 -15.94
C SER A 270 -19.13 14.69 -14.83
N PHE A 271 -20.03 14.26 -13.93
CA PHE A 271 -20.65 15.12 -12.91
C PHE A 271 -19.97 15.03 -11.52
N ARG A 272 -18.93 14.20 -11.38
CA ARG A 272 -18.30 13.84 -10.08
C ARG A 272 -16.77 13.88 -10.18
N LYS A 273 -16.19 15.04 -10.51
CA LYS A 273 -14.73 15.24 -10.60
C LYS A 273 -14.13 15.68 -9.25
N GLU A 274 -14.32 14.87 -8.23
CA GLU A 274 -13.77 15.09 -6.88
C GLU A 274 -12.50 14.24 -6.68
N CYS A 275 -11.39 14.84 -6.25
CA CYS A 275 -10.11 14.14 -6.09
C CYS A 275 -10.14 12.99 -5.07
N ARG A 276 -10.99 13.08 -4.04
CA ARG A 276 -11.11 12.08 -2.96
C ARG A 276 -11.71 10.76 -3.41
N ARG A 277 -12.47 10.72 -4.49
CA ARG A 277 -13.13 9.50 -4.97
C ARG A 277 -13.20 9.42 -6.48
N MET A 278 -12.67 8.32 -6.99
CA MET A 278 -12.81 7.96 -8.37
C MET A 278 -14.24 7.47 -8.66
N TRP A 279 -14.91 8.14 -9.59
CA TRP A 279 -16.24 7.75 -10.10
C TRP A 279 -16.14 7.47 -11.59
N CYS A 280 -16.54 6.26 -11.97
CA CYS A 280 -16.44 5.75 -13.33
C CYS A 280 -17.81 5.33 -13.85
N SER A 281 -18.01 5.42 -15.16
CA SER A 281 -19.21 4.98 -15.86
C SER A 281 -18.82 4.14 -17.07
N SER A 282 -19.69 3.21 -17.44
CA SER A 282 -19.50 2.40 -18.65
C SER A 282 -20.10 3.12 -19.85
N HIS A 283 -19.48 2.99 -21.03
CA HIS A 283 -20.07 3.45 -22.30
C HIS A 283 -21.51 2.94 -22.52
N VAL A 284 -21.82 1.74 -22.02
CA VAL A 284 -23.13 1.07 -22.24
C VAL A 284 -24.26 1.70 -21.41
N SER A 285 -23.94 2.34 -20.28
CA SER A 285 -24.96 2.96 -19.40
C SER A 285 -25.31 4.41 -19.81
N ASN A 286 -24.83 4.90 -20.96
CA ASN A 286 -24.95 6.29 -21.38
C ASN A 286 -24.55 7.29 -20.26
N HIS A 287 -23.58 6.94 -19.41
CA HIS A 287 -23.14 7.73 -18.27
C HIS A 287 -24.18 7.99 -17.16
N HIS A 288 -25.30 7.27 -17.13
CA HIS A 288 -26.36 7.48 -16.12
C HIS A 288 -26.09 6.72 -14.81
N GLU A 289 -25.32 5.64 -14.86
CA GLU A 289 -24.92 4.85 -13.68
C GLU A 289 -23.42 5.00 -13.45
N CYS A 290 -23.04 5.66 -12.35
CA CYS A 290 -21.65 5.80 -11.93
C CYS A 290 -21.34 4.87 -10.75
N ARG A 291 -20.19 4.20 -10.84
CA ARG A 291 -19.65 3.30 -9.81
C ARG A 291 -18.34 3.86 -9.29
N THR A 292 -17.98 3.50 -8.07
CA THR A 292 -16.73 3.94 -7.43
C THR A 292 -15.95 2.74 -6.92
N GLY A 293 -14.62 2.82 -7.02
CA GLY A 293 -13.70 1.90 -6.37
C GLY A 293 -13.31 2.34 -4.96
N HIS A 294 -13.92 3.41 -4.43
CA HIS A 294 -13.62 4.07 -3.15
C HIS A 294 -12.20 4.67 -3.02
N MET A 295 -11.30 4.37 -3.94
CA MET A 295 -9.97 4.95 -4.03
C MET A 295 -10.00 6.38 -4.58
N PRO A 296 -9.09 7.26 -4.14
CA PRO A 296 -8.94 8.61 -4.69
C PRO A 296 -8.39 8.55 -6.12
N TRP A 297 -8.52 9.67 -6.83
CA TRP A 297 -7.77 9.87 -8.06
C TRP A 297 -6.27 9.95 -7.73
N ALA A 298 -5.43 9.46 -8.65
CA ALA A 298 -3.99 9.58 -8.50
C ALA A 298 -3.54 11.04 -8.44
N ASP A 299 -2.52 11.33 -7.64
CA ASP A 299 -1.94 12.66 -7.59
C ASP A 299 -1.44 13.08 -8.98
N GLY A 300 -1.67 14.33 -9.37
CA GLY A 300 -1.46 14.88 -10.72
C GLY A 300 -2.66 14.78 -11.66
N THR A 301 -3.72 14.04 -11.30
CA THR A 301 -4.91 13.94 -12.14
C THR A 301 -5.58 15.31 -12.28
N PRO A 302 -5.88 15.80 -13.49
CA PRO A 302 -6.53 17.09 -13.66
C PRO A 302 -7.88 17.17 -12.93
N CYS A 303 -8.10 18.24 -12.18
CA CYS A 303 -9.33 18.49 -11.45
C CYS A 303 -9.79 19.94 -11.66
N SER A 304 -11.01 20.24 -11.22
CA SER A 304 -11.56 21.59 -11.28
C SER A 304 -12.21 21.96 -9.96
N TYR A 305 -12.06 23.21 -9.53
CA TYR A 305 -12.81 23.70 -8.38
C TYR A 305 -14.31 23.75 -8.69
N HIS A 306 -15.14 23.24 -7.77
CA HIS A 306 -16.57 23.53 -7.81
C HIS A 306 -16.79 25.01 -7.49
N HIS A 307 -16.80 25.85 -8.52
CA HIS A 307 -17.28 27.21 -8.36
C HIS A 307 -18.81 27.19 -8.22
N ASN A 308 -19.33 27.77 -7.12
CA ASN A 308 -20.76 27.98 -6.85
C ASN A 308 -21.49 28.87 -7.91
N SER A 309 -20.88 29.12 -9.07
CA SER A 309 -21.33 30.09 -10.07
C SER A 309 -22.14 29.49 -11.24
N GLY A 310 -22.55 28.22 -11.17
CA GLY A 310 -23.43 27.62 -12.18
C GLY A 310 -22.84 27.53 -13.61
N PHE A 311 -21.53 27.77 -13.75
CA PHE A 311 -20.81 27.72 -15.02
C PHE A 311 -19.68 26.71 -14.91
N HIS A 312 -19.80 25.58 -15.61
CA HIS A 312 -18.69 24.64 -15.76
C HIS A 312 -17.60 25.32 -16.60
N ARG A 313 -16.42 25.55 -16.01
CA ARG A 313 -15.24 25.90 -16.82
C ARG A 313 -14.92 24.73 -17.75
N LEU A 314 -14.52 25.06 -18.98
CA LEU A 314 -14.17 24.08 -20.01
C LEU A 314 -12.79 23.44 -19.78
N GLU A 315 -11.91 24.06 -18.98
CA GLU A 315 -10.55 23.56 -18.72
C GLU A 315 -10.29 23.31 -17.22
N PRO A 316 -9.48 22.28 -16.87
CA PRO A 316 -9.04 22.04 -15.50
C PRO A 316 -8.20 23.21 -14.96
N ASP A 317 -8.45 23.63 -13.72
CA ASP A 317 -7.70 24.69 -13.04
C ASP A 317 -6.89 24.20 -11.83
N GLY A 318 -6.81 22.88 -11.66
CA GLY A 318 -6.05 22.23 -10.62
C GLY A 318 -5.63 20.81 -10.98
N TRP A 319 -4.92 20.18 -10.06
CA TRP A 319 -4.63 18.75 -10.06
C TRP A 319 -4.93 18.13 -8.70
N CYS A 320 -5.11 16.82 -8.67
CA CYS A 320 -5.28 16.12 -7.41
C CYS A 320 -3.94 16.02 -6.69
N HIS A 321 -3.94 16.29 -5.38
CA HIS A 321 -2.81 16.02 -4.51
C HIS A 321 -3.33 15.62 -3.13
N LYS A 322 -2.96 14.42 -2.67
CA LYS A 322 -3.45 13.83 -1.42
C LYS A 322 -4.98 13.91 -1.28
N GLY A 323 -5.68 13.70 -2.38
CA GLY A 323 -7.14 13.68 -2.44
C GLY A 323 -7.82 15.05 -2.54
N ASP A 324 -7.09 16.16 -2.51
CA ASP A 324 -7.65 17.50 -2.67
C ASP A 324 -7.28 18.11 -4.03
N CYS A 325 -8.15 18.97 -4.56
CA CYS A 325 -7.87 19.70 -5.80
C CYS A 325 -7.06 20.96 -5.47
N VAL A 326 -5.80 20.98 -5.86
CA VAL A 326 -4.87 22.09 -5.56
C VAL A 326 -4.38 22.74 -6.86
N PRO A 327 -3.89 23.99 -6.82
CA PRO A 327 -3.27 24.60 -8.00
C PRO A 327 -2.09 23.76 -8.49
N PRO A 328 -1.83 23.69 -9.80
CA PRO A 328 -0.74 22.91 -10.35
C PRO A 328 0.60 23.60 -10.10
N ASP A 329 1.10 23.48 -8.88
CA ASP A 329 2.37 24.05 -8.45
C ASP A 329 3.35 22.93 -8.06
N LYS A 330 4.30 22.62 -8.97
CA LYS A 330 5.36 21.62 -8.75
C LYS A 330 6.33 22.01 -7.63
N THR A 331 6.38 23.27 -7.20
CA THR A 331 7.22 23.68 -6.06
C THR A 331 6.73 23.10 -4.74
N LEU A 332 5.43 22.76 -4.62
CA LEU A 332 4.90 22.06 -3.44
C LEU A 332 5.44 20.62 -3.28
N LEU A 333 6.07 20.07 -4.32
CA LEU A 333 6.66 18.73 -4.30
C LEU A 333 8.14 18.74 -3.92
N THR A 334 8.78 19.92 -3.82
CA THR A 334 10.20 19.97 -3.45
C THR A 334 10.38 19.50 -2.01
N PRO A 335 11.31 18.55 -1.76
CA PRO A 335 11.63 18.14 -0.40
C PRO A 335 12.00 19.33 0.47
N VAL A 336 11.45 19.37 1.67
CA VAL A 336 11.79 20.37 2.70
C VAL A 336 12.52 19.63 3.82
N ASP A 337 13.65 20.18 4.25
CA ASP A 337 14.39 19.63 5.37
C ASP A 337 13.55 19.66 6.64
N GLY A 338 13.53 18.57 7.40
CA GLY A 338 12.79 18.49 8.65
C GLY A 338 13.35 19.45 9.70
N GLU A 339 12.46 20.07 10.47
CA GLU A 339 12.84 20.90 11.61
C GLU A 339 12.69 20.14 12.94
N TRP A 340 13.45 20.55 13.95
CA TRP A 340 13.29 20.01 15.30
C TRP A 340 11.94 20.44 15.88
N GLY A 341 11.15 19.48 16.35
CA GLY A 341 9.96 19.77 17.16
C GLY A 341 10.32 20.40 18.51
N HIS A 342 9.32 20.90 19.23
CA HIS A 342 9.53 21.38 20.59
C HIS A 342 10.09 20.26 21.49
N TRP A 343 11.03 20.62 22.36
CA TRP A 343 11.49 19.73 23.42
C TRP A 343 10.29 19.29 24.26
N ARG A 344 10.21 17.99 24.55
CA ARG A 344 9.27 17.47 25.55
C ARG A 344 9.66 18.01 26.92
N GLU A 345 8.69 18.03 27.85
CA GLU A 345 8.99 18.32 29.24
C GLU A 345 10.02 17.34 29.82
N TYR A 346 10.80 17.81 30.80
CA TYR A 346 11.76 16.96 31.49
C TYR A 346 11.02 15.78 32.16
N GLY A 347 11.48 14.56 31.88
CA GLY A 347 11.00 13.38 32.59
C GLY A 347 11.45 13.37 34.05
N GLU A 348 10.79 12.54 34.86
CA GLU A 348 11.22 12.33 36.25
C GLU A 348 12.63 11.72 36.32
N CYS A 349 13.28 11.93 37.47
CA CYS A 349 14.64 11.46 37.68
C CYS A 349 14.71 9.93 37.54
N SER A 350 15.54 9.44 36.62
CA SER A 350 15.66 8.00 36.35
C SER A 350 16.27 7.19 37.49
N ARG A 351 16.84 7.86 38.51
CA ARG A 351 17.50 7.24 39.67
C ARG A 351 17.29 8.10 40.91
N THR A 352 17.29 7.49 42.07
CA THR A 352 17.20 8.19 43.37
C THR A 352 18.56 8.65 43.90
N CYS A 353 19.68 8.08 43.43
CA CYS A 353 21.04 8.54 43.71
C CYS A 353 22.04 8.05 42.62
N GLY A 354 23.21 8.69 42.53
CA GLY A 354 24.35 8.16 41.77
C GLY A 354 24.30 8.27 40.24
N GLY A 355 23.45 9.14 39.68
CA GLY A 355 23.46 9.51 38.25
C GLY A 355 22.84 8.48 37.31
#